data_AF-A0A9Q1RE21-F1
#
_entry.id   AF-A0A9Q1RE21-F1
#
_cell.length_a   1.000
_cell.length_b   1.000
_cell.length_c   1.000
_cell.angle_alpha   90.00
_cell.angle_beta   90.00
_cell.angle_gamma   90.00
#
_symmetry.space_group_name_H-M   'P 1'
#
loop_
_entity.id
_entity.type
_entity.pdbx_description
1 polymer ?
#
loop_
_entity_poly.entity_id
_entity_poly.type
_entity_poly.pdbx_seq_one_letter_code
_entity_poly.pdbx_strand_id
1 'polypeptide(L)'
;MASIGSKSCDKSIMFLIVFVLFYMQQCKCSELELLLSMKTSMKDPLGSLHDWILSQSFCHWNGVICDDLSHVAKILLSGKNLSGILSETIFNLPYVESIDLSNNQLSGEIPRNFSSCLALRFLNLSNNNFTGPLPQGSRIPLLETLDLSNNMISGKIPENIGLFSKLKVLDFGGNVLVGSVPKSIANISSLEFLTLASNQLLGEIPRELGLMKKLKLIYLGYNNFSSGIPEEIGELTSLYHLDLVYNNLTGEIPSSLGNNLFGSVSERKWDMPALQMLNLARNKFFGTLPDSFDSKNLENLDLSENGFYGTIPKNFGKLSELMELKLRDNKLSGEIPDELSSCKKIVSLDLSHNQFSGRIPSSLSEMPVLSFLDLSMNQLSEYKGISEKSDIYGFGLLLIELLTGRNPADAEFGKRESIVDWARYCYSECHLETWIEPIMKSDALNNKNKMVEMMNVALQYTASEPAARPCASDVAKTLDSFYIHSVHAMVSHHT
;
A
#
# COMPACT_ATOMS: atom_id res chain seq x y z
N MET A 1 -18.37 -58.02 62.70
CA MET A 1 -19.47 -58.64 61.91
C MET A 1 -20.21 -57.49 61.24
N ALA A 2 -19.83 -57.04 60.04
CA ALA A 2 -20.02 -57.66 58.73
C ALA A 2 -21.49 -57.71 58.27
N SER A 3 -21.80 -56.94 57.20
CA SER A 3 -22.75 -57.17 56.09
C SER A 3 -24.24 -57.41 56.45
N ILE A 4 -25.27 -56.81 55.83
CA ILE A 4 -25.76 -56.82 54.43
C ILE A 4 -26.82 -55.68 54.39
N GLY A 5 -27.11 -54.88 53.37
CA GLY A 5 -26.87 -54.94 51.94
C GLY A 5 -28.07 -54.31 51.21
N SER A 6 -27.77 -53.45 50.26
CA SER A 6 -28.64 -52.73 49.33
C SER A 6 -29.72 -53.58 48.64
N LYS A 7 -30.82 -52.94 48.21
CA LYS A 7 -31.25 -52.86 46.78
C LYS A 7 -32.68 -52.32 46.67
N SER A 8 -32.82 -51.05 46.29
CA SER A 8 -34.01 -50.59 45.52
C SER A 8 -33.80 -49.30 44.71
N CYS A 9 -32.58 -48.76 44.60
CA CYS A 9 -32.33 -47.53 43.82
C CYS A 9 -31.78 -47.79 42.40
N ASP A 10 -31.33 -49.00 42.08
CA ASP A 10 -30.67 -49.29 40.78
C ASP A 10 -31.64 -49.54 39.63
N LYS A 11 -32.87 -49.99 39.89
CA LYS A 11 -33.79 -50.34 38.80
C LYS A 11 -34.44 -49.11 38.15
N SER A 12 -34.82 -48.08 38.92
CA SER A 12 -35.38 -46.85 38.33
C SER A 12 -34.34 -45.99 37.64
N ILE A 13 -33.10 -45.94 38.12
CA ILE A 13 -32.01 -45.18 37.48
C ILE A 13 -31.52 -45.91 36.23
N MET A 14 -31.37 -47.24 36.26
CA MET A 14 -31.09 -48.00 35.04
C MET A 14 -32.25 -47.96 34.04
N PHE A 15 -33.51 -47.94 34.47
CA PHE A 15 -34.63 -47.78 33.54
C PHE A 15 -34.66 -46.37 32.97
N LEU A 16 -34.38 -45.31 33.74
CA LEU A 16 -34.28 -43.94 33.22
C LEU A 16 -33.08 -43.76 32.29
N ILE A 17 -31.93 -44.36 32.61
CA ILE A 17 -30.72 -44.31 31.76
C ILE A 17 -30.95 -45.14 30.50
N VAL A 18 -31.59 -46.32 30.59
CA VAL A 18 -31.95 -47.11 29.40
C VAL A 18 -33.02 -46.38 28.61
N PHE A 19 -34.03 -45.75 29.21
CA PHE A 19 -35.07 -44.98 28.49
C PHE A 19 -34.51 -43.68 27.89
N VAL A 20 -33.57 -43.01 28.55
CA VAL A 20 -32.83 -41.85 28.02
C VAL A 20 -31.85 -42.29 26.94
N LEU A 21 -31.16 -43.43 27.09
CA LEU A 21 -30.31 -43.98 26.03
C LEU A 21 -31.15 -44.50 24.85
N PHE A 22 -32.37 -44.99 25.08
CA PHE A 22 -33.33 -45.44 24.06
C PHE A 22 -34.02 -44.25 23.36
N TYR A 23 -34.32 -43.16 24.09
CA TYR A 23 -34.78 -41.87 23.51
C TYR A 23 -33.64 -41.14 22.78
N MET A 24 -32.40 -41.20 23.29
CA MET A 24 -31.19 -40.70 22.62
C MET A 24 -30.75 -41.61 21.46
N GLN A 25 -31.35 -42.81 21.34
CA GLN A 25 -31.26 -43.66 20.15
C GLN A 25 -32.33 -43.33 19.11
N GLN A 26 -33.37 -42.58 19.47
CA GLN A 26 -34.42 -42.10 18.57
C GLN A 26 -34.26 -40.61 18.26
N CYS A 27 -33.17 -40.26 17.57
CA CYS A 27 -33.15 -39.41 16.36
C CYS A 27 -31.67 -39.11 15.97
N LYS A 28 -30.85 -40.15 15.77
CA LYS A 28 -29.64 -39.95 14.97
C LYS A 28 -30.09 -39.92 13.51
N CYS A 29 -30.25 -38.74 12.93
CA CYS A 29 -30.28 -38.63 11.48
C CYS A 29 -28.98 -39.25 10.97
N SER A 30 -29.09 -40.22 10.07
CA SER A 30 -27.90 -40.76 9.40
C SER A 30 -27.16 -39.65 8.67
N GLU A 31 -25.83 -39.70 8.56
CA GLU A 31 -25.07 -38.70 7.78
C GLU A 31 -25.60 -38.60 6.34
N LEU A 32 -26.08 -39.72 5.80
CA LEU A 32 -26.80 -39.80 4.53
C LEU A 32 -28.04 -38.87 4.50
N GLU A 33 -28.91 -38.93 5.51
CA GLU A 33 -30.09 -38.05 5.60
C GLU A 33 -29.70 -36.58 5.74
N LEU A 34 -28.63 -36.27 6.49
CA LEU A 34 -28.13 -34.91 6.66
C LEU A 34 -27.62 -34.34 5.33
N LEU A 35 -26.86 -35.12 4.56
CA LEU A 35 -26.36 -34.73 3.24
C LEU A 35 -27.50 -34.61 2.21
N LEU A 36 -28.47 -35.52 2.21
CA LEU A 36 -29.63 -35.41 1.31
C LEU A 36 -30.51 -34.21 1.66
N SER A 37 -30.68 -33.91 2.95
CA SER A 37 -31.36 -32.68 3.39
C SER A 37 -30.63 -31.43 2.87
N MET A 38 -29.29 -31.39 2.98
CA MET A 38 -28.47 -30.32 2.41
C MET A 38 -28.66 -30.20 0.89
N LYS A 39 -28.66 -31.31 0.15
CA LYS A 39 -28.94 -31.30 -1.30
C LYS A 39 -30.30 -30.67 -1.61
N THR A 40 -31.34 -30.97 -0.83
CA THR A 40 -32.69 -30.41 -1.09
C THR A 40 -32.79 -28.90 -0.84
N SER A 41 -31.91 -28.32 -0.01
CA SER A 41 -31.89 -26.88 0.24
C SER A 41 -31.11 -26.09 -0.83
N MET A 42 -30.41 -26.80 -1.71
CA MET A 42 -29.56 -26.22 -2.76
C MET A 42 -30.14 -26.43 -4.15
N LYS A 43 -29.91 -25.45 -5.00
CA LYS A 43 -30.13 -25.54 -6.45
C LYS A 43 -28.78 -25.76 -7.11
N ASP A 44 -28.72 -26.78 -7.95
CA ASP A 44 -27.50 -27.24 -8.61
C ASP A 44 -27.67 -27.23 -10.14
N PRO A 45 -27.51 -26.06 -10.78
CA PRO A 45 -27.74 -25.92 -12.22
C PRO A 45 -26.73 -26.68 -13.08
N LEU A 46 -25.55 -26.99 -12.54
CA LEU A 46 -24.48 -27.69 -13.26
C LEU A 46 -24.48 -29.21 -13.02
N GLY A 47 -25.38 -29.71 -12.17
CA GLY A 47 -25.43 -31.12 -11.82
C GLY A 47 -24.20 -31.58 -11.03
N SER A 48 -23.53 -30.70 -10.27
CA SER A 48 -22.39 -31.07 -9.43
C SER A 48 -22.72 -32.09 -8.34
N LEU A 49 -23.98 -32.17 -7.91
CA LEU A 49 -24.52 -33.06 -6.89
C LEU A 49 -25.34 -34.21 -7.50
N HIS A 50 -25.19 -34.50 -8.80
CA HIS A 50 -25.99 -35.50 -9.52
C HIS A 50 -25.86 -36.91 -8.92
N ASP A 51 -24.68 -37.25 -8.40
CA ASP A 51 -24.31 -38.54 -7.81
C ASP A 51 -24.72 -38.68 -6.33
N TRP A 52 -25.24 -37.62 -5.71
CA TRP A 52 -25.80 -37.67 -4.36
C TRP A 52 -27.14 -38.40 -4.33
N ILE A 53 -27.11 -39.74 -4.44
CA ILE A 53 -28.26 -40.63 -4.56
C ILE A 53 -28.13 -41.86 -3.65
N LEU A 54 -29.27 -42.43 -3.25
CA LEU A 54 -29.35 -43.54 -2.28
C LEU A 54 -28.67 -44.85 -2.73
N SER A 55 -28.43 -45.05 -4.03
CA SER A 55 -27.90 -46.30 -4.58
C SER A 55 -26.38 -46.44 -4.46
N GLN A 56 -25.68 -45.41 -4.00
CA GLN A 56 -24.23 -45.37 -3.88
C GLN A 56 -23.84 -44.88 -2.48
N SER A 57 -22.74 -45.40 -1.95
CA SER A 57 -22.17 -44.86 -0.70
C SER A 57 -21.82 -43.38 -0.88
N PHE A 58 -22.20 -42.56 0.11
CA PHE A 58 -21.92 -41.12 0.10
C PHE A 58 -20.43 -40.79 0.10
N CYS A 59 -19.57 -41.73 0.49
CA CYS A 59 -18.11 -41.57 0.42
C CYS A 59 -17.56 -41.52 -1.02
N HIS A 60 -18.39 -41.85 -2.02
CA HIS A 60 -18.03 -41.71 -3.43
C HIS A 60 -18.72 -40.51 -4.09
N TRP A 61 -19.52 -39.75 -3.36
CA TRP A 61 -20.20 -38.58 -3.91
C TRP A 61 -19.22 -37.45 -4.14
N ASN A 62 -19.42 -36.71 -5.23
CA ASN A 62 -18.62 -35.56 -5.57
C ASN A 62 -18.62 -34.55 -4.41
N GLY A 63 -17.43 -34.18 -3.97
CA GLY A 63 -17.22 -33.25 -2.87
C GLY A 63 -17.38 -33.85 -1.47
N VAL A 64 -17.66 -35.15 -1.30
CA VAL A 64 -17.69 -35.81 0.02
C VAL A 64 -16.45 -36.68 0.19
N ILE A 65 -15.72 -36.48 1.28
CA ILE A 65 -14.56 -37.31 1.66
C ILE A 65 -14.86 -37.92 3.02
N CYS A 66 -14.74 -39.24 3.11
CA CYS A 66 -14.90 -39.96 4.36
C CYS A 66 -13.57 -40.26 5.05
N ASP A 67 -13.63 -40.51 6.36
CA ASP A 67 -12.51 -41.07 7.12
C ASP A 67 -12.40 -42.60 6.95
N ASP A 68 -11.42 -43.21 7.63
CA ASP A 68 -11.18 -44.66 7.62
C ASP A 68 -12.35 -45.48 8.19
N LEU A 69 -13.27 -44.84 8.93
CA LEU A 69 -14.48 -45.42 9.50
C LEU A 69 -15.73 -45.18 8.64
N SER A 70 -15.56 -44.60 7.45
CA SER A 70 -16.65 -44.23 6.53
C SER A 70 -17.62 -43.16 7.05
N HIS A 71 -17.16 -42.31 7.97
CA HIS A 71 -17.88 -41.10 8.39
C HIS A 71 -17.48 -39.90 7.53
N VAL A 72 -18.38 -38.91 7.38
CA VAL A 72 -18.10 -37.72 6.58
C VAL A 72 -17.04 -36.86 7.27
N ALA A 73 -15.83 -36.87 6.74
CA ALA A 73 -14.71 -36.08 7.27
C ALA A 73 -14.64 -34.70 6.62
N LYS A 74 -14.90 -34.59 5.31
CA LYS A 74 -14.83 -33.31 4.59
C LYS A 74 -15.95 -33.16 3.57
N ILE A 75 -16.43 -31.93 3.43
CA ILE A 75 -17.33 -31.49 2.35
C ILE A 75 -16.63 -30.39 1.56
N LEU A 76 -16.27 -30.65 0.31
CA LEU A 76 -15.51 -29.78 -0.58
C LEU A 76 -16.32 -29.50 -1.86
N LEU A 77 -17.12 -28.43 -1.83
CA LEU A 77 -18.01 -28.03 -2.93
C LEU A 77 -17.74 -26.59 -3.38
N SER A 78 -16.48 -26.14 -3.29
CA SER A 78 -16.09 -24.81 -3.77
C SER A 78 -16.28 -24.67 -5.29
N GLY A 79 -16.75 -23.51 -5.74
CA GLY A 79 -16.80 -23.19 -7.17
C GLY A 79 -17.81 -24.01 -7.99
N LYS A 80 -18.89 -24.50 -7.37
CA LYS A 80 -19.86 -25.42 -8.01
C LYS A 80 -21.12 -24.75 -8.53
N ASN A 81 -21.18 -23.42 -8.47
CA ASN A 81 -22.32 -22.62 -8.90
C ASN A 81 -23.63 -23.00 -8.16
N LEU A 82 -23.49 -23.48 -6.92
CA LEU A 82 -24.62 -23.87 -6.07
C LEU A 82 -25.33 -22.61 -5.57
N SER A 83 -26.66 -22.60 -5.61
CA SER A 83 -27.48 -21.51 -5.06
C SER A 83 -28.53 -22.06 -4.10
N GLY A 84 -29.33 -21.19 -3.48
CA GLY A 84 -30.32 -21.58 -2.47
C GLY A 84 -29.87 -21.19 -1.07
N ILE A 85 -30.29 -21.96 -0.07
CA ILE A 85 -30.00 -21.69 1.34
C ILE A 85 -29.17 -22.81 1.96
N LEU A 86 -28.39 -22.48 2.98
CA LEU A 86 -27.66 -23.47 3.76
C LEU A 86 -28.61 -24.08 4.81
N SER A 87 -28.91 -25.37 4.67
CA SER A 87 -29.73 -26.09 5.66
C SER A 87 -29.03 -26.14 7.02
N GLU A 88 -29.78 -25.99 8.11
CA GLU A 88 -29.25 -26.14 9.48
C GLU A 88 -28.62 -27.52 9.72
N THR A 89 -29.02 -28.53 8.95
CA THR A 89 -28.53 -29.91 9.07
C THR A 89 -27.05 -30.06 8.76
N ILE A 90 -26.43 -29.12 8.03
CA ILE A 90 -25.00 -29.20 7.71
C ILE A 90 -24.12 -29.16 8.98
N PHE A 91 -24.56 -28.39 9.99
CA PHE A 91 -23.85 -28.28 11.26
C PHE A 91 -24.25 -29.37 12.28
N ASN A 92 -24.94 -30.41 11.81
CA ASN A 92 -25.28 -31.60 12.58
C ASN A 92 -24.40 -32.82 12.24
N LEU A 93 -23.47 -32.71 11.29
CA LEU A 93 -22.55 -33.80 10.94
C LEU A 93 -21.52 -34.00 12.07
N PRO A 94 -21.53 -35.15 12.77
CA PRO A 94 -20.81 -35.29 14.03
C PRO A 94 -19.29 -35.39 13.90
N TYR A 95 -18.80 -35.89 12.75
CA TYR A 95 -17.39 -36.18 12.52
C TYR A 95 -16.73 -35.22 11.51
N VAL A 96 -17.48 -34.29 10.93
CA VAL A 96 -16.95 -33.41 9.89
C VAL A 96 -15.87 -32.49 10.45
N GLU A 97 -14.72 -32.50 9.81
CA GLU A 97 -13.54 -31.70 10.17
C GLU A 97 -13.40 -30.47 9.27
N SER A 98 -13.87 -30.55 8.02
CA SER A 98 -13.70 -29.49 7.03
C SER A 98 -14.96 -29.33 6.17
N ILE A 99 -15.44 -28.10 6.09
CA ILE A 99 -16.52 -27.70 5.17
C ILE A 99 -16.01 -26.52 4.35
N ASP A 100 -15.97 -26.70 3.04
CA ASP A 100 -15.66 -25.66 2.05
C ASP A 100 -16.80 -25.56 1.02
N LEU A 101 -17.58 -24.49 1.13
CA LEU A 101 -18.65 -24.13 0.21
C LEU A 101 -18.35 -22.79 -0.49
N SER A 102 -17.09 -22.36 -0.51
CA SER A 102 -16.69 -21.06 -1.04
C SER A 102 -16.98 -20.91 -2.54
N ASN A 103 -17.02 -19.67 -3.04
CA ASN A 103 -17.18 -19.38 -4.47
C ASN A 103 -18.46 -20.01 -5.07
N ASN A 104 -19.59 -19.82 -4.40
CA ASN A 104 -20.90 -20.26 -4.85
C ASN A 104 -21.90 -19.08 -4.82
N GLN A 105 -23.19 -19.35 -5.00
CA GLN A 105 -24.27 -18.38 -4.94
C GLN A 105 -25.24 -18.69 -3.78
N LEU A 106 -24.74 -19.30 -2.70
CA LEU A 106 -25.55 -19.61 -1.52
C LEU A 106 -25.98 -18.31 -0.82
N SER A 107 -27.19 -18.30 -0.28
CA SER A 107 -27.83 -17.10 0.25
C SER A 107 -28.61 -17.38 1.54
N GLY A 108 -29.22 -16.34 2.11
CA GLY A 108 -29.95 -16.44 3.38
C GLY A 108 -29.02 -16.32 4.58
N GLU A 109 -29.53 -16.60 5.77
CA GLU A 109 -28.71 -16.56 6.99
C GLU A 109 -27.87 -17.82 7.16
N ILE A 110 -26.68 -17.68 7.77
CA ILE A 110 -25.92 -18.83 8.25
C ILE A 110 -26.65 -19.41 9.46
N PRO A 111 -27.01 -20.70 9.46
CA PRO A 111 -27.65 -21.35 10.60
C PRO A 111 -26.90 -21.12 11.91
N ARG A 112 -27.66 -20.76 12.97
CA ARG A 112 -27.08 -20.32 14.25
C ARG A 112 -26.74 -21.47 15.20
N ASN A 113 -27.16 -22.69 14.86
CA ASN A 113 -27.08 -23.85 15.74
C ASN A 113 -25.99 -24.83 15.27
N PHE A 114 -24.83 -24.80 15.93
CA PHE A 114 -23.71 -25.70 15.61
C PHE A 114 -23.56 -26.87 16.61
N SER A 115 -24.67 -27.34 17.20
CA SER A 115 -24.58 -28.20 18.40
C SER A 115 -23.91 -29.56 18.21
N SER A 116 -23.69 -30.04 16.97
CA SER A 116 -23.14 -31.39 16.75
C SER A 116 -21.84 -31.44 15.94
N CYS A 117 -21.44 -30.38 15.23
CA CYS A 117 -20.15 -30.33 14.52
C CYS A 117 -18.94 -30.06 15.42
N LEU A 118 -18.78 -30.88 16.46
CA LEU A 118 -17.73 -30.71 17.48
C LEU A 118 -16.31 -30.97 16.94
N ALA A 119 -16.19 -31.71 15.84
CA ALA A 119 -14.94 -32.04 15.17
C ALA A 119 -14.47 -30.96 14.18
N LEU A 120 -15.30 -29.95 13.87
CA LEU A 120 -15.04 -29.00 12.79
C LEU A 120 -13.82 -28.12 13.10
N ARG A 121 -12.85 -28.13 12.19
CA ARG A 121 -11.59 -27.37 12.24
C ARG A 121 -11.53 -26.29 11.17
N PHE A 122 -12.15 -26.51 10.02
CA PHE A 122 -12.10 -25.59 8.89
C PHE A 122 -13.51 -25.34 8.37
N LEU A 123 -13.94 -24.09 8.39
CA LEU A 123 -15.19 -23.63 7.79
C LEU A 123 -14.91 -22.48 6.84
N ASN A 124 -15.12 -22.72 5.54
CA ASN A 124 -15.03 -21.69 4.51
C ASN A 124 -16.38 -21.55 3.78
N LEU A 125 -17.00 -20.38 3.94
CA LEU A 125 -18.24 -19.97 3.29
C LEU A 125 -18.03 -18.69 2.45
N SER A 126 -16.79 -18.34 2.12
CA SER A 126 -16.48 -17.08 1.46
C SER A 126 -16.98 -17.00 0.02
N ASN A 127 -17.10 -15.77 -0.50
CA ASN A 127 -17.52 -15.51 -1.88
C ASN A 127 -18.88 -16.17 -2.18
N ASN A 128 -19.88 -15.80 -1.37
CA ASN A 128 -21.27 -16.22 -1.49
C ASN A 128 -22.19 -15.00 -1.27
N ASN A 129 -23.49 -15.23 -1.11
CA ASN A 129 -24.51 -14.20 -0.92
C ASN A 129 -25.19 -14.30 0.46
N PHE A 130 -24.47 -14.78 1.49
CA PHE A 130 -25.00 -14.94 2.85
C PHE A 130 -25.32 -13.59 3.48
N THR A 131 -26.36 -13.55 4.31
CA THR A 131 -26.91 -12.35 4.97
C THR A 131 -27.12 -12.60 6.47
N GLY A 132 -27.59 -11.57 7.18
CA GLY A 132 -27.95 -11.68 8.59
C GLY A 132 -26.72 -11.65 9.51
N PRO A 133 -26.91 -11.88 10.82
CA PRO A 133 -25.85 -11.74 11.81
C PRO A 133 -24.83 -12.88 11.78
N LEU A 134 -23.62 -12.59 12.26
CA LEU A 134 -22.60 -13.61 12.51
C LEU A 134 -23.11 -14.70 13.49
N PRO A 135 -22.72 -15.95 13.27
CA PRO A 135 -23.07 -17.06 14.16
C PRO A 135 -22.45 -16.92 15.56
N GLN A 136 -23.08 -17.56 16.55
CA GLN A 136 -22.61 -17.57 17.95
C GLN A 136 -21.52 -18.61 18.17
N GLY A 137 -20.36 -18.20 18.72
CA GLY A 137 -19.14 -19.04 18.76
C GLY A 137 -19.03 -20.13 19.82
N SER A 138 -20.06 -20.36 20.64
CA SER A 138 -19.96 -21.27 21.80
C SER A 138 -20.07 -22.77 21.49
N ARG A 139 -20.15 -23.19 20.21
CA ARG A 139 -20.58 -24.55 19.83
C ARG A 139 -19.61 -25.36 18.95
N ILE A 140 -18.53 -24.77 18.45
CA ILE A 140 -17.48 -25.47 17.65
C ILE A 140 -16.07 -25.19 18.22
N PRO A 141 -15.72 -25.84 19.34
CA PRO A 141 -14.55 -25.45 20.14
C PRO A 141 -13.20 -25.77 19.48
N LEU A 142 -13.17 -26.60 18.43
CA LEU A 142 -11.96 -27.04 17.74
C LEU A 142 -11.66 -26.24 16.46
N LEU A 143 -12.49 -25.23 16.13
CA LEU A 143 -12.35 -24.48 14.89
C LEU A 143 -11.00 -23.73 14.84
N GLU A 144 -10.25 -23.96 13.76
CA GLU A 144 -8.93 -23.36 13.50
C GLU A 144 -8.99 -22.31 12.39
N THR A 145 -9.92 -22.45 11.45
CA THR A 145 -10.14 -21.49 10.35
C THR A 145 -11.61 -21.21 10.18
N LEU A 146 -11.96 -19.93 10.22
CA LEU A 146 -13.28 -19.41 9.91
C LEU A 146 -13.15 -18.31 8.85
N ASP A 147 -13.57 -18.62 7.64
CA ASP A 147 -13.62 -17.67 6.52
C ASP A 147 -15.07 -17.47 6.07
N LEU A 148 -15.58 -16.26 6.33
CA LEU A 148 -16.91 -15.81 5.91
C LEU A 148 -16.80 -14.58 4.99
N SER A 149 -15.64 -14.37 4.37
CA SER A 149 -15.36 -13.17 3.58
C SER A 149 -16.21 -13.04 2.32
N ASN A 150 -16.33 -11.83 1.80
CA ASN A 150 -17.04 -11.52 0.55
C ASN A 150 -18.47 -12.08 0.53
N ASN A 151 -19.27 -11.62 1.48
CA ASN A 151 -20.70 -11.94 1.63
C ASN A 151 -21.48 -10.63 1.95
N MET A 152 -22.73 -10.73 2.37
CA MET A 152 -23.57 -9.61 2.84
C MET A 152 -23.95 -9.76 4.32
N ILE A 153 -23.06 -10.35 5.12
CA ILE A 153 -23.29 -10.56 6.56
C ILE A 153 -23.33 -9.20 7.26
N SER A 154 -24.35 -9.01 8.10
CA SER A 154 -24.66 -7.74 8.74
C SER A 154 -24.67 -7.83 10.27
N GLY A 155 -24.92 -6.72 10.94
CA GLY A 155 -24.93 -6.67 12.41
C GLY A 155 -23.53 -6.58 13.01
N LYS A 156 -23.45 -6.80 14.33
CA LYS A 156 -22.21 -6.62 15.10
C LYS A 156 -21.41 -7.91 15.18
N ILE A 157 -20.09 -7.77 15.35
CA ILE A 157 -19.26 -8.88 15.82
C ILE A 157 -19.65 -9.18 17.28
N PRO A 158 -20.13 -10.38 17.60
CA PRO A 158 -20.65 -10.69 18.94
C PRO A 158 -19.53 -10.93 19.96
N GLU A 159 -19.77 -10.61 21.22
CA GLU A 159 -18.80 -10.82 22.32
C GLU A 159 -18.40 -12.30 22.53
N ASN A 160 -19.20 -13.24 22.06
CA ASN A 160 -18.87 -14.65 22.15
C ASN A 160 -17.90 -15.12 21.05
N ILE A 161 -17.41 -14.23 20.18
CA ILE A 161 -16.30 -14.53 19.25
C ILE A 161 -15.06 -14.99 20.02
N GLY A 162 -14.84 -14.46 21.22
CA GLY A 162 -13.74 -14.86 22.10
C GLY A 162 -13.78 -16.31 22.58
N LEU A 163 -14.87 -17.05 22.34
CA LEU A 163 -15.00 -18.47 22.73
C LEU A 163 -14.30 -19.41 21.76
N PHE A 164 -13.95 -18.96 20.56
CA PHE A 164 -13.25 -19.75 19.55
C PHE A 164 -11.76 -19.89 19.87
N SER A 165 -11.42 -20.49 21.02
CA SER A 165 -10.06 -20.52 21.58
C SER A 165 -8.97 -21.19 20.72
N LYS A 166 -9.35 -21.93 19.67
CA LYS A 166 -8.44 -22.64 18.76
C LYS A 166 -8.23 -21.94 17.41
N LEU A 167 -8.96 -20.85 17.13
CA LEU A 167 -8.88 -20.16 15.85
C LEU A 167 -7.48 -19.59 15.60
N LYS A 168 -6.94 -19.91 14.43
CA LYS A 168 -5.69 -19.36 13.89
C LYS A 168 -5.96 -18.35 12.78
N VAL A 169 -7.04 -18.54 12.02
CA VAL A 169 -7.42 -17.70 10.88
C VAL A 169 -8.87 -17.26 11.05
N LEU A 170 -9.09 -15.95 11.10
CA LEU A 170 -10.41 -15.33 11.14
C LEU A 170 -10.52 -14.31 10.01
N ASP A 171 -11.37 -14.59 9.04
CA ASP A 171 -11.62 -13.73 7.89
C ASP A 171 -13.11 -13.36 7.79
N PHE A 172 -13.42 -12.10 8.10
CA PHE A 172 -14.74 -11.51 7.90
C PHE A 172 -14.71 -10.35 6.89
N GLY A 173 -13.67 -10.26 6.06
CA GLY A 173 -13.50 -9.16 5.13
C GLY A 173 -14.62 -9.07 4.07
N GLY A 174 -14.91 -7.89 3.54
CA GLY A 174 -15.89 -7.73 2.45
C GLY A 174 -17.31 -8.10 2.86
N ASN A 175 -17.79 -7.55 3.96
CA ASN A 175 -19.16 -7.74 4.47
C ASN A 175 -19.78 -6.38 4.82
N VAL A 176 -20.95 -6.37 5.48
CA VAL A 176 -21.62 -5.15 5.96
C VAL A 176 -21.72 -5.13 7.49
N LEU A 177 -20.67 -5.62 8.17
CA LEU A 177 -20.59 -5.62 9.63
C LEU A 177 -20.48 -4.19 10.18
N VAL A 178 -21.15 -3.94 11.30
CA VAL A 178 -21.24 -2.63 11.95
C VAL A 178 -20.85 -2.70 13.43
N GLY A 179 -20.68 -1.54 14.07
CA GLY A 179 -20.34 -1.46 15.49
C GLY A 179 -18.84 -1.63 15.74
N SER A 180 -18.46 -1.74 17.00
CA SER A 180 -17.07 -1.88 17.43
C SER A 180 -16.61 -3.34 17.42
N VAL A 181 -15.31 -3.55 17.25
CA VAL A 181 -14.69 -4.85 17.50
C VAL A 181 -14.75 -5.15 19.00
N PRO A 182 -15.32 -6.29 19.42
CA PRO A 182 -15.45 -6.63 20.84
C PRO A 182 -14.10 -6.97 21.45
N LYS A 183 -13.88 -6.55 22.71
CA LYS A 183 -12.62 -6.79 23.44
C LYS A 183 -12.30 -8.27 23.62
N SER A 184 -13.35 -9.09 23.69
CA SER A 184 -13.27 -10.55 23.77
C SER A 184 -12.54 -11.20 22.60
N ILE A 185 -12.32 -10.52 21.47
CA ILE A 185 -11.48 -11.03 20.37
C ILE A 185 -10.06 -11.38 20.86
N ALA A 186 -9.56 -10.67 21.88
CA ALA A 186 -8.27 -10.93 22.50
C ALA A 186 -8.19 -12.27 23.24
N ASN A 187 -9.33 -12.90 23.55
CA ASN A 187 -9.35 -14.24 24.16
C ASN A 187 -8.92 -15.33 23.16
N ILE A 188 -8.90 -15.03 21.86
CA ILE A 188 -8.43 -15.93 20.80
C ILE A 188 -6.89 -15.86 20.73
N SER A 189 -6.23 -16.24 21.82
CA SER A 189 -4.76 -16.18 21.96
C SER A 189 -3.98 -17.02 20.93
N SER A 190 -4.67 -17.88 20.18
CA SER A 190 -4.12 -18.71 19.10
C SER A 190 -4.13 -18.02 17.73
N LEU A 191 -4.78 -16.87 17.58
CA LEU A 191 -4.98 -16.22 16.29
C LEU A 191 -3.66 -15.75 15.68
N GLU A 192 -3.48 -16.02 14.39
CA GLU A 192 -2.31 -15.65 13.58
C GLU A 192 -2.68 -14.68 12.47
N PHE A 193 -3.88 -14.82 11.89
CA PHE A 193 -4.41 -13.99 10.81
C PHE A 193 -5.78 -13.44 11.21
N LEU A 194 -5.90 -12.11 11.21
CA LEU A 194 -7.15 -11.39 11.43
C LEU A 194 -7.39 -10.43 10.28
N THR A 195 -8.51 -10.59 9.58
CA THR A 195 -9.01 -9.57 8.66
C THR A 195 -10.47 -9.25 8.92
N LEU A 196 -10.72 -7.96 9.05
CA LEU A 196 -12.05 -7.35 9.15
C LEU A 196 -12.21 -6.27 8.07
N ALA A 197 -11.35 -6.27 7.05
CA ALA A 197 -11.27 -5.22 6.05
C ALA A 197 -12.56 -5.09 5.22
N SER A 198 -12.83 -3.92 4.65
CA SER A 198 -14.01 -3.69 3.80
C SER A 198 -15.33 -4.03 4.52
N ASN A 199 -15.56 -3.36 5.65
CA ASN A 199 -16.79 -3.42 6.44
C ASN A 199 -17.23 -1.99 6.83
N GLN A 200 -18.19 -1.85 7.75
CA GLN A 200 -18.67 -0.57 8.30
C GLN A 200 -18.37 -0.48 9.80
N LEU A 201 -17.25 -1.06 10.24
CA LEU A 201 -16.85 -1.09 11.65
C LEU A 201 -16.45 0.31 12.12
N LEU A 202 -16.79 0.62 13.37
CA LEU A 202 -16.64 1.95 13.98
C LEU A 202 -16.01 1.87 15.37
N GLY A 203 -15.67 3.02 15.93
CA GLY A 203 -15.04 3.10 17.25
C GLY A 203 -13.52 2.94 17.16
N GLU A 204 -12.90 2.55 18.27
CA GLU A 204 -11.45 2.40 18.37
C GLU A 204 -11.00 0.98 18.01
N ILE A 205 -9.75 0.84 17.56
CA ILE A 205 -9.09 -0.47 17.51
C ILE A 205 -8.90 -0.96 18.95
N PRO A 206 -9.35 -2.16 19.34
CA PRO A 206 -9.21 -2.63 20.72
C PRO A 206 -7.75 -2.77 21.13
N ARG A 207 -7.35 -2.08 22.20
CA ARG A 207 -6.01 -2.19 22.79
C ARG A 207 -5.66 -3.63 23.18
N GLU A 208 -6.68 -4.42 23.55
CA GLU A 208 -6.54 -5.81 23.94
C GLU A 208 -5.96 -6.70 22.82
N LEU A 209 -6.01 -6.25 21.55
CA LEU A 209 -5.30 -6.93 20.45
C LEU A 209 -3.81 -7.09 20.74
N GLY A 210 -3.18 -6.13 21.44
CA GLY A 210 -1.76 -6.20 21.83
C GLY A 210 -1.39 -7.43 22.67
N LEU A 211 -2.36 -8.10 23.30
CA LEU A 211 -2.14 -9.32 24.08
C LEU A 211 -1.90 -10.56 23.21
N MET A 212 -2.27 -10.51 21.93
CA MET A 212 -2.31 -11.67 21.03
C MET A 212 -0.97 -11.88 20.31
N LYS A 213 0.07 -12.29 21.05
CA LYS A 213 1.47 -12.35 20.57
C LYS A 213 1.74 -13.27 19.35
N LYS A 214 0.76 -14.08 18.95
CA LYS A 214 0.81 -14.94 17.74
C LYS A 214 0.30 -14.25 16.48
N LEU A 215 -0.35 -13.09 16.60
CA LEU A 215 -0.83 -12.33 15.45
C LEU A 215 0.35 -11.94 14.57
N LYS A 216 0.21 -12.27 13.29
CA LYS A 216 1.20 -12.07 12.24
C LYS A 216 0.70 -11.09 11.18
N LEU A 217 -0.59 -11.19 10.83
CA LEU A 217 -1.24 -10.31 9.87
C LEU A 217 -2.53 -9.71 10.44
N ILE A 218 -2.67 -8.40 10.32
CA ILE A 218 -3.85 -7.64 10.70
C ILE A 218 -4.28 -6.76 9.53
N TYR A 219 -5.49 -6.99 9.02
CA TYR A 219 -6.11 -6.19 7.97
C TYR A 219 -7.42 -5.59 8.48
N LEU A 220 -7.43 -4.28 8.72
CA LEU A 220 -8.60 -3.52 9.19
C LEU A 220 -8.98 -2.40 8.21
N GLY A 221 -8.36 -2.35 7.03
CA GLY A 221 -8.58 -1.31 6.05
C GLY A 221 -10.01 -1.22 5.52
N TYR A 222 -10.38 -0.09 4.92
CA TYR A 222 -11.72 0.18 4.39
C TYR A 222 -12.82 -0.02 5.44
N ASN A 223 -12.69 0.71 6.55
CA ASN A 223 -13.66 0.76 7.64
C ASN A 223 -13.82 2.21 8.12
N ASN A 224 -14.53 2.41 9.23
CA ASN A 224 -14.74 3.70 9.88
C ASN A 224 -14.08 3.74 11.27
N PHE A 225 -12.97 3.01 11.47
CA PHE A 225 -12.21 3.08 12.72
C PHE A 225 -11.72 4.51 12.97
N SER A 226 -11.73 4.91 14.23
CA SER A 226 -11.43 6.26 14.70
C SER A 226 -10.46 6.22 15.88
N SER A 227 -10.04 7.38 16.39
CA SER A 227 -9.00 7.50 17.42
C SER A 227 -7.63 7.09 16.88
N GLY A 228 -6.63 6.99 17.77
CA GLY A 228 -5.27 6.58 17.42
C GLY A 228 -5.10 5.06 17.31
N ILE A 229 -3.97 4.64 16.76
CA ILE A 229 -3.52 3.25 16.89
C ILE A 229 -3.16 3.04 18.37
N PRO A 230 -3.67 2.00 19.05
CA PRO A 230 -3.30 1.73 20.44
C PRO A 230 -1.81 1.44 20.59
N GLU A 231 -1.19 1.92 21.66
CA GLU A 231 0.24 1.67 21.91
C GLU A 231 0.55 0.18 22.06
N GLU A 232 -0.41 -0.60 22.56
CA GLU A 232 -0.30 -2.03 22.81
C GLU A 232 -0.12 -2.86 21.52
N ILE A 233 -0.50 -2.34 20.34
CA ILE A 233 -0.22 -2.99 19.05
C ILE A 233 1.29 -3.15 18.83
N GLY A 234 2.08 -2.23 19.37
CA GLY A 234 3.53 -2.31 19.40
C GLY A 234 4.10 -3.53 20.11
N GLU A 235 3.32 -4.17 20.98
CA GLU A 235 3.73 -5.37 21.69
C GLU A 235 3.52 -6.68 20.91
N LEU A 236 3.04 -6.61 19.68
CA LEU A 236 2.85 -7.76 18.81
C LEU A 236 4.18 -8.15 18.13
N THR A 237 5.01 -8.90 18.85
CA THR A 237 6.35 -9.28 18.40
C THR A 237 6.40 -10.18 17.16
N SER A 238 5.28 -10.83 16.81
CA SER A 238 5.17 -11.68 15.60
C SER A 238 4.56 -10.95 14.40
N LEU A 239 4.09 -9.70 14.58
CA LEU A 239 3.39 -8.96 13.54
C LEU A 239 4.35 -8.54 12.44
N TYR A 240 4.07 -8.95 11.21
CA TYR A 240 4.83 -8.53 10.04
C TYR A 240 3.99 -7.81 8.98
N HIS A 241 2.66 -7.84 9.10
CA HIS A 241 1.76 -7.15 8.18
C HIS A 241 0.67 -6.39 8.96
N LEU A 242 0.66 -5.07 8.81
CA LEU A 242 -0.37 -4.20 9.39
C LEU A 242 -0.95 -3.28 8.32
N ASP A 243 -2.22 -3.52 7.99
CA ASP A 243 -2.98 -2.71 7.03
C ASP A 243 -4.19 -2.05 7.69
N LEU A 244 -4.14 -0.72 7.79
CA LEU A 244 -5.17 0.15 8.34
C LEU A 244 -5.68 1.16 7.30
N VAL A 245 -5.44 0.92 6.00
CA VAL A 245 -5.78 1.84 4.91
C VAL A 245 -7.24 2.28 4.93
N TYR A 246 -7.54 3.51 4.55
CA TYR A 246 -8.92 3.98 4.38
C TYR A 246 -9.75 3.79 5.66
N ASN A 247 -9.41 4.58 6.67
CA ASN A 247 -10.15 4.67 7.93
C ASN A 247 -10.27 6.15 8.36
N ASN A 248 -10.82 6.38 9.55
CA ASN A 248 -10.92 7.69 10.17
C ASN A 248 -9.93 7.82 11.36
N LEU A 249 -8.80 7.09 11.32
CA LEU A 249 -7.80 7.09 12.38
C LEU A 249 -7.07 8.43 12.45
N THR A 250 -6.75 8.88 13.65
CA THR A 250 -6.18 10.22 13.94
C THR A 250 -5.01 10.09 14.92
N GLY A 251 -4.37 11.20 15.27
CA GLY A 251 -3.29 11.22 16.26
C GLY A 251 -1.92 11.03 15.62
N GLU A 252 -0.89 10.98 16.48
CA GLU A 252 0.45 10.56 16.06
C GLU A 252 0.52 9.03 16.02
N ILE A 253 1.39 8.50 15.18
CA ILE A 253 1.67 7.07 15.15
C ILE A 253 2.45 6.70 16.44
N PRO A 254 1.98 5.72 17.24
CA PRO A 254 2.61 5.37 18.51
C PRO A 254 4.08 5.04 18.36
N SER A 255 4.92 5.58 19.23
CA SER A 255 6.34 5.18 19.32
C SER A 255 6.50 3.72 19.73
N SER A 256 5.50 3.12 20.37
CA SER A 256 5.49 1.71 20.76
C SER A 256 5.27 0.75 19.60
N LEU A 257 4.71 1.18 18.45
CA LEU A 257 4.92 0.49 17.17
C LEU A 257 6.42 0.38 16.85
N GLY A 258 7.30 0.94 17.69
CA GLY A 258 8.63 0.46 17.89
C GLY A 258 9.05 0.00 19.27
N ASN A 259 8.72 -1.23 19.66
CA ASN A 259 8.77 -1.53 21.08
C ASN A 259 10.15 -1.46 21.75
N ASN A 260 10.10 -0.97 23.00
CA ASN A 260 11.17 -0.44 23.83
C ASN A 260 12.04 -1.49 24.55
N LEU A 261 13.36 -1.26 24.57
CA LEU A 261 14.17 -1.41 25.79
C LEU A 261 15.23 -0.29 25.85
N PHE A 262 14.94 0.73 26.67
CA PHE A 262 15.83 1.78 27.25
C PHE A 262 16.69 2.65 26.31
N GLY A 263 16.31 3.92 26.18
CA GLY A 263 17.13 5.01 25.62
C GLY A 263 16.43 6.37 25.74
N SER A 264 17.19 7.43 25.97
CA SER A 264 16.77 8.77 26.43
C SER A 264 15.62 9.45 25.64
N VAL A 265 14.86 10.27 26.37
CA VAL A 265 13.79 11.18 25.91
C VAL A 265 14.34 12.21 24.93
N SER A 266 14.43 11.86 23.64
CA SER A 266 14.56 12.83 22.54
C SER A 266 14.36 12.28 21.11
N GLU A 267 14.26 10.97 20.89
CA GLU A 267 14.19 10.41 19.53
C GLU A 267 12.88 9.64 19.29
N ARG A 268 12.10 10.05 18.28
CA ARG A 268 10.91 9.32 17.81
C ARG A 268 11.37 8.12 16.99
N LYS A 269 11.38 6.94 17.61
CA LYS A 269 11.80 5.66 17.02
C LYS A 269 10.59 4.74 16.79
N TRP A 270 10.47 4.14 15.61
CA TRP A 270 9.64 2.94 15.38
C TRP A 270 10.61 1.73 15.25
N ASP A 271 10.19 0.51 15.60
CA ASP A 271 11.02 -0.68 15.93
C ASP A 271 10.14 -1.94 15.93
N MET A 272 9.79 -2.39 14.73
CA MET A 272 9.14 -3.69 14.51
C MET A 272 10.10 -4.56 13.72
N PRO A 273 10.98 -5.36 14.34
CA PRO A 273 12.06 -6.05 13.63
C PRO A 273 11.54 -7.06 12.58
N ALA A 274 10.29 -7.50 12.73
CA ALA A 274 9.62 -8.41 11.80
C ALA A 274 8.79 -7.71 10.72
N LEU A 275 8.54 -6.40 10.80
CA LEU A 275 7.58 -5.72 9.92
C LEU A 275 8.06 -5.67 8.48
N GLN A 276 7.25 -6.23 7.60
CA GLN A 276 7.46 -6.25 6.15
C GLN A 276 6.55 -5.26 5.44
N MET A 277 5.31 -5.10 5.91
CA MET A 277 4.35 -4.17 5.33
C MET A 277 3.64 -3.34 6.38
N LEU A 278 3.67 -2.02 6.18
CA LEU A 278 2.88 -1.04 6.92
C LEU A 278 2.10 -0.16 5.95
N ASN A 279 0.77 -0.28 5.99
CA ASN A 279 -0.13 0.53 5.19
C ASN A 279 -1.06 1.33 6.09
N LEU A 280 -0.84 2.64 6.16
CA LEU A 280 -1.62 3.60 6.95
C LEU A 280 -2.32 4.63 6.06
N ALA A 281 -2.33 4.41 4.74
CA ALA A 281 -2.78 5.40 3.79
C ALA A 281 -4.26 5.78 3.97
N ARG A 282 -4.65 6.96 3.50
CA ARG A 282 -6.05 7.44 3.53
C ARG A 282 -6.64 7.45 4.95
N ASN A 283 -5.96 8.14 5.85
CA ASN A 283 -6.38 8.35 7.24
C ASN A 283 -6.25 9.84 7.59
N LYS A 284 -6.29 10.16 8.87
CA LYS A 284 -6.14 11.52 9.40
C LYS A 284 -4.95 11.62 10.38
N PHE A 285 -3.93 10.80 10.18
CA PHE A 285 -2.70 10.87 10.98
C PHE A 285 -1.98 12.19 10.76
N PHE A 286 -1.30 12.68 11.80
CA PHE A 286 -0.46 13.88 11.74
C PHE A 286 0.81 13.67 12.55
N GLY A 287 1.72 14.65 12.51
CA GLY A 287 3.03 14.57 13.16
C GLY A 287 4.14 14.47 12.14
N THR A 288 5.38 14.35 12.62
CA THR A 288 6.53 14.10 11.75
C THR A 288 6.74 12.61 11.54
N LEU A 289 7.37 12.27 10.42
CA LEU A 289 7.90 10.92 10.22
C LEU A 289 8.96 10.60 11.30
N PRO A 290 9.08 9.33 11.73
CA PRO A 290 10.05 8.90 12.74
C PRO A 290 11.46 8.86 12.15
N ASP A 291 12.48 9.07 12.97
CA ASP A 291 13.86 9.03 12.48
C ASP A 291 14.31 7.63 12.07
N SER A 292 13.61 6.57 12.45
CA SER A 292 13.92 5.19 12.06
C SER A 292 12.71 4.28 12.28
N PHE A 293 12.65 3.18 11.52
CA PHE A 293 11.68 2.10 11.69
C PHE A 293 12.29 0.86 12.36
N ASP A 294 13.62 0.80 12.46
CA ASP A 294 14.46 -0.30 12.96
C ASP A 294 14.12 -1.72 12.46
N SER A 295 13.12 -1.85 11.59
CA SER A 295 12.85 -3.03 10.79
C SER A 295 13.87 -3.12 9.67
N LYS A 296 14.68 -4.18 9.72
CA LYS A 296 15.56 -4.56 8.62
C LYS A 296 14.82 -5.26 7.49
N ASN A 297 13.54 -5.61 7.69
CA ASN A 297 12.74 -6.41 6.77
C ASN A 297 11.61 -5.59 6.12
N LEU A 298 11.55 -4.27 6.33
CA LEU A 298 10.46 -3.45 5.80
C LEU A 298 10.58 -3.36 4.28
N GLU A 299 9.60 -3.93 3.58
CA GLU A 299 9.50 -3.99 2.13
C GLU A 299 8.54 -2.91 1.61
N ASN A 300 7.38 -2.76 2.25
CA ASN A 300 6.31 -1.88 1.78
C ASN A 300 5.90 -0.87 2.87
N LEU A 301 6.08 0.42 2.58
CA LEU A 301 5.65 1.51 3.45
C LEU A 301 4.75 2.47 2.68
N ASP A 302 3.46 2.49 3.05
CA ASP A 302 2.47 3.41 2.49
C ASP A 302 1.85 4.29 3.58
N LEU A 303 2.19 5.57 3.55
CA LEU A 303 1.69 6.60 4.46
C LEU A 303 0.89 7.69 3.71
N SER A 304 0.46 7.39 2.48
CA SER A 304 -0.14 8.36 1.57
C SER A 304 -1.48 8.90 2.08
N GLU A 305 -1.91 10.07 1.58
CA GLU A 305 -3.23 10.66 1.86
C GLU A 305 -3.48 10.80 3.38
N ASN A 306 -2.58 11.50 4.07
CA ASN A 306 -2.62 11.79 5.51
C ASN A 306 -2.25 13.26 5.78
N GLY A 307 -2.00 13.62 7.04
CA GLY A 307 -1.59 14.95 7.48
C GLY A 307 -0.15 15.04 7.99
N PHE A 308 0.76 14.13 7.58
CA PHE A 308 2.15 14.15 8.02
C PHE A 308 2.87 15.42 7.54
N TYR A 309 3.74 15.98 8.37
CA TYR A 309 4.50 17.20 8.09
C TYR A 309 5.98 17.06 8.49
N GLY A 310 6.80 18.06 8.15
CA GLY A 310 8.25 17.98 8.36
C GLY A 310 8.96 17.29 7.20
N THR A 311 10.20 16.84 7.42
CA THR A 311 11.06 16.29 6.35
C THR A 311 11.02 14.76 6.30
N ILE A 312 11.49 14.17 5.19
CA ILE A 312 11.85 12.75 5.16
C ILE A 312 13.17 12.58 5.94
N PRO A 313 13.23 11.75 7.00
CA PRO A 313 14.47 11.52 7.74
C PRO A 313 15.51 10.76 6.90
N LYS A 314 16.76 11.23 6.94
CA LYS A 314 17.90 10.65 6.19
C LYS A 314 18.11 9.15 6.45
N ASN A 315 17.79 8.72 7.66
CA ASN A 315 17.88 7.31 8.08
C ASN A 315 16.93 6.38 7.31
N PHE A 316 15.95 6.88 6.54
CA PHE A 316 15.17 6.04 5.62
C PHE A 316 16.09 5.30 4.63
N GLY A 317 17.25 5.88 4.29
CA GLY A 317 18.28 5.21 3.50
C GLY A 317 18.83 3.91 4.09
N LYS A 318 18.57 3.62 5.38
CA LYS A 318 18.97 2.36 6.04
C LYS A 318 17.96 1.22 5.83
N LEU A 319 16.79 1.48 5.23
CA LEU A 319 15.78 0.46 4.95
C LEU A 319 16.20 -0.34 3.71
N SER A 320 17.14 -1.28 3.90
CA SER A 320 17.78 -2.00 2.79
C SER A 320 16.85 -2.94 2.03
N GLU A 321 15.75 -3.36 2.65
CA GLU A 321 14.74 -4.25 2.06
C GLU A 321 13.59 -3.49 1.40
N LEU A 322 13.56 -2.16 1.49
CA LEU A 322 12.43 -1.35 1.02
C LEU A 322 12.27 -1.45 -0.50
N MET A 323 11.08 -1.86 -0.92
CA MET A 323 10.65 -2.01 -2.32
C MET A 323 9.66 -0.91 -2.73
N GLU A 324 8.76 -0.53 -1.82
CA GLU A 324 7.78 0.53 -2.05
C GLU A 324 7.81 1.58 -0.94
N LEU A 325 7.98 2.84 -1.34
CA LEU A 325 7.82 4.00 -0.45
C LEU A 325 6.79 4.96 -1.06
N LYS A 326 5.63 5.07 -0.40
CA LYS A 326 4.54 5.96 -0.83
C LYS A 326 4.20 6.95 0.28
N LEU A 327 4.44 8.23 0.00
CA LEU A 327 4.21 9.36 0.92
C LEU A 327 3.30 10.42 0.30
N ARG A 328 2.60 10.07 -0.80
CA ARG A 328 1.77 10.96 -1.60
C ARG A 328 0.73 11.71 -0.77
N ASP A 329 0.33 12.90 -1.19
CA ASP A 329 -0.80 13.66 -0.63
C ASP A 329 -0.65 13.84 0.90
N ASN A 330 0.45 14.47 1.30
CA ASN A 330 0.77 14.85 2.68
C ASN A 330 1.20 16.33 2.76
N LYS A 331 1.72 16.77 3.90
CA LYS A 331 2.27 18.12 4.13
C LYS A 331 3.79 18.08 4.36
N LEU A 332 4.48 17.06 3.83
CA LEU A 332 5.92 16.91 3.98
C LEU A 332 6.65 18.00 3.19
N SER A 333 7.77 18.48 3.71
CA SER A 333 8.52 19.61 3.19
C SER A 333 10.03 19.39 3.31
N GLY A 334 10.83 20.40 2.94
CA GLY A 334 12.29 20.32 2.90
C GLY A 334 12.80 19.62 1.64
N GLU A 335 14.08 19.25 1.64
CA GLU A 335 14.72 18.57 0.51
C GLU A 335 14.47 17.06 0.56
N ILE A 336 14.44 16.42 -0.60
CA ILE A 336 14.43 14.95 -0.71
C ILE A 336 15.85 14.46 -0.31
N PRO A 337 16.01 13.58 0.69
CA PRO A 337 17.33 13.13 1.12
C PRO A 337 18.07 12.32 0.06
N ASP A 338 19.33 12.67 -0.23
CA ASP A 338 20.22 11.90 -1.11
C ASP A 338 20.37 10.45 -0.60
N GLU A 339 20.25 10.23 0.72
CA GLU A 339 20.36 8.92 1.38
C GLU A 339 19.31 7.91 0.93
N LEU A 340 18.15 8.34 0.41
CA LEU A 340 17.12 7.43 -0.12
C LEU A 340 17.65 6.53 -1.25
N SER A 341 18.65 7.01 -2.01
CA SER A 341 19.33 6.23 -3.04
C SER A 341 20.07 4.99 -2.51
N SER A 342 20.28 4.89 -1.19
CA SER A 342 20.86 3.72 -0.53
C SER A 342 19.91 2.53 -0.47
N CYS A 343 18.60 2.76 -0.57
CA CYS A 343 17.58 1.71 -0.64
C CYS A 343 17.55 1.09 -2.05
N LYS A 344 18.52 0.20 -2.33
CA LYS A 344 18.75 -0.36 -3.67
C LYS A 344 17.64 -1.27 -4.20
N LYS A 345 16.64 -1.63 -3.40
CA LYS A 345 15.51 -2.48 -3.77
C LYS A 345 14.24 -1.70 -4.13
N ILE A 346 14.22 -0.37 -3.98
CA ILE A 346 13.02 0.42 -4.27
C ILE A 346 12.66 0.32 -5.76
N VAL A 347 11.47 -0.20 -6.02
CA VAL A 347 10.85 -0.32 -7.34
C VAL A 347 9.89 0.84 -7.59
N SER A 348 9.22 1.33 -6.53
CA SER A 348 8.23 2.41 -6.59
C SER A 348 8.49 3.45 -5.50
N LEU A 349 8.71 4.69 -5.92
CA LEU A 349 8.84 5.87 -5.05
C LEU A 349 7.80 6.93 -5.44
N ASP A 350 6.80 7.13 -4.58
CA ASP A 350 5.77 8.16 -4.76
C ASP A 350 5.87 9.21 -3.64
N LEU A 351 6.38 10.40 -4.00
CA LEU A 351 6.49 11.56 -3.13
C LEU A 351 5.58 12.70 -3.62
N SER A 352 4.64 12.42 -4.52
CA SER A 352 3.82 13.42 -5.17
C SER A 352 2.90 14.16 -4.20
N HIS A 353 2.38 15.32 -4.61
CA HIS A 353 1.41 16.09 -3.82
C HIS A 353 1.88 16.39 -2.38
N ASN A 354 3.06 17.01 -2.27
CA ASN A 354 3.66 17.43 -1.01
C ASN A 354 4.22 18.87 -1.17
N GLN A 355 5.05 19.29 -0.22
CA GLN A 355 5.71 20.60 -0.20
C GLN A 355 7.24 20.44 -0.29
N PHE A 356 7.73 19.36 -0.90
CA PHE A 356 9.16 19.15 -1.09
C PHE A 356 9.75 20.26 -1.96
N SER A 357 10.95 20.70 -1.62
CA SER A 357 11.65 21.82 -2.25
C SER A 357 13.12 21.47 -2.49
N GLY A 358 13.88 22.39 -3.09
CA GLY A 358 15.26 22.12 -3.48
C GLY A 358 15.35 21.25 -4.74
N ARG A 359 16.53 20.66 -4.96
CA ARG A 359 16.84 19.88 -6.16
C ARG A 359 16.34 18.44 -6.04
N ILE A 360 16.11 17.79 -7.18
CA ILE A 360 15.96 16.34 -7.24
C ILE A 360 17.35 15.72 -7.01
N PRO A 361 17.52 14.81 -6.03
CA PRO A 361 18.78 14.10 -5.81
C PRO A 361 19.22 13.33 -7.06
N SER A 362 20.38 13.68 -7.62
CA SER A 362 20.94 12.96 -8.78
C SER A 362 21.24 11.50 -8.47
N SER A 363 21.46 11.16 -7.20
CA SER A 363 21.67 9.79 -6.72
C SER A 363 20.46 8.87 -6.94
N LEU A 364 19.25 9.41 -7.15
CA LEU A 364 18.09 8.60 -7.53
C LEU A 364 18.28 7.92 -8.90
N SER A 365 19.08 8.51 -9.80
CA SER A 365 19.40 7.90 -11.10
C SER A 365 20.29 6.64 -10.97
N GLU A 366 20.92 6.44 -9.82
CA GLU A 366 21.79 5.30 -9.53
C GLU A 366 21.03 4.13 -8.86
N MET A 367 19.69 4.24 -8.75
CA MET A 367 18.86 3.19 -8.16
C MET A 367 18.57 2.11 -9.21
N PRO A 368 19.03 0.86 -8.99
CA PRO A 368 19.14 -0.13 -10.06
C PRO A 368 17.81 -0.71 -10.55
N VAL A 369 16.75 -0.64 -9.72
CA VAL A 369 15.44 -1.26 -10.00
C VAL A 369 14.28 -0.26 -9.91
N LEU A 370 14.58 1.04 -9.80
CA LEU A 370 13.55 2.08 -9.71
C LEU A 370 12.79 2.15 -11.05
N SER A 371 11.52 1.74 -11.01
CA SER A 371 10.65 1.65 -12.20
C SER A 371 9.55 2.72 -12.22
N PHE A 372 9.14 3.17 -11.03
CA PHE A 372 8.14 4.21 -10.85
C PHE A 372 8.68 5.28 -9.91
N LEU A 373 8.70 6.52 -10.41
CA LEU A 373 9.10 7.71 -9.66
C LEU A 373 8.08 8.82 -9.91
N ASP A 374 7.32 9.18 -8.89
CA ASP A 374 6.40 10.33 -8.95
C ASP A 374 6.83 11.40 -7.93
N LEU A 375 7.27 12.54 -8.46
CA LEU A 375 7.66 13.73 -7.70
C LEU A 375 6.74 14.93 -8.02
N SER A 376 5.67 14.71 -8.77
CA SER A 376 4.78 15.76 -9.25
C SER A 376 4.09 16.50 -8.10
N MET A 377 3.57 17.70 -8.36
CA MET A 377 2.83 18.48 -7.37
C MET A 377 3.65 18.75 -6.09
N ASN A 378 4.91 19.14 -6.28
CA ASN A 378 5.84 19.63 -5.26
C ASN A 378 6.42 20.99 -5.66
N GLN A 379 7.30 21.55 -4.83
CA GLN A 379 8.01 22.82 -5.05
C GLN A 379 9.48 22.59 -5.45
N LEU A 380 9.75 21.46 -6.12
CA LEU A 380 11.10 21.09 -6.55
C LEU A 380 11.58 22.05 -7.63
N SER A 381 12.84 22.46 -7.50
CA SER A 381 13.49 23.38 -8.44
C SER A 381 14.89 22.87 -8.75
N GLU A 382 15.24 22.88 -10.03
CA GLU A 382 16.62 22.72 -10.48
C GLU A 382 17.38 24.00 -10.13
N TYR A 383 17.85 24.08 -8.89
CA TYR A 383 18.68 25.19 -8.42
C TYR A 383 17.98 26.56 -8.37
N LYS A 384 18.40 27.35 -7.37
CA LYS A 384 18.02 28.75 -7.23
C LYS A 384 18.78 29.55 -8.28
N GLY A 385 18.06 30.02 -9.31
CA GLY A 385 18.48 31.12 -10.16
C GLY A 385 18.81 30.70 -11.58
N ILE A 386 17.99 31.16 -12.52
CA ILE A 386 18.53 31.74 -13.76
C ILE A 386 19.66 32.67 -13.30
N SER A 387 20.91 32.22 -13.43
CA SER A 387 22.02 33.06 -13.01
C SER A 387 22.15 34.20 -14.00
N GLU A 388 22.58 35.36 -13.52
CA GLU A 388 23.05 36.47 -14.36
C GLU A 388 23.97 35.97 -15.50
N LYS A 389 24.75 34.92 -15.25
CA LYS A 389 25.65 34.30 -16.23
C LYS A 389 24.93 33.48 -17.31
N SER A 390 23.76 32.93 -17.03
CA SER A 390 22.89 32.27 -18.00
C SER A 390 22.21 33.30 -18.91
N ASP A 391 21.73 34.41 -18.34
CA ASP A 391 21.17 35.52 -19.12
C ASP A 391 22.23 36.11 -20.05
N ILE A 392 23.44 36.33 -19.56
CA ILE A 392 24.57 36.83 -20.37
C ILE A 392 24.91 35.86 -21.51
N TYR A 393 24.85 34.56 -21.27
CA TYR A 393 25.03 33.57 -22.34
C TYR A 393 23.93 33.67 -23.41
N GLY A 394 22.68 33.83 -23.00
CA GLY A 394 21.55 34.11 -23.90
C GLY A 394 21.75 35.39 -24.71
N PHE A 395 22.22 36.47 -24.09
CA PHE A 395 22.56 37.72 -24.79
C PHE A 395 23.68 37.52 -25.83
N GLY A 396 24.71 36.74 -25.50
CA GLY A 396 25.78 36.41 -26.43
C GLY A 396 25.29 35.64 -27.65
N LEU A 397 24.39 34.66 -27.46
CA LEU A 397 23.75 33.94 -28.56
C LEU A 397 22.91 34.88 -29.45
N LEU A 398 22.14 35.78 -28.84
CA LEU A 398 21.33 36.76 -29.58
C LEU A 398 22.23 37.69 -30.43
N LEU A 399 23.38 38.12 -29.91
CA LEU A 399 24.34 38.92 -30.68
C LEU A 399 24.93 38.15 -31.86
N ILE A 400 25.26 36.86 -31.69
CA ILE A 400 25.74 36.00 -32.78
C ILE A 400 24.64 35.86 -33.85
N GLU A 401 23.41 35.59 -33.43
CA GLU A 401 22.26 35.49 -34.33
C GLU A 401 22.02 36.80 -35.10
N LEU A 402 22.04 37.96 -34.43
CA LEU A 402 21.86 39.26 -35.08
C LEU A 402 22.97 39.59 -36.07
N LEU A 403 24.22 39.26 -35.75
CA LEU A 403 25.37 39.53 -36.62
C LEU A 403 25.40 38.62 -37.85
N THR A 404 24.92 37.39 -37.71
CA THR A 404 25.11 36.34 -38.74
C THR A 404 23.83 35.92 -39.45
N GLY A 405 22.67 36.31 -38.91
CA GLY A 405 21.33 35.88 -39.31
C GLY A 405 21.07 34.39 -39.19
N ARG A 406 21.96 33.64 -38.54
CA ARG A 406 21.84 32.19 -38.34
C ARG A 406 21.15 31.90 -37.03
N ASN A 407 20.22 30.95 -37.06
CA ASN A 407 19.53 30.48 -35.88
C ASN A 407 20.37 29.41 -35.16
N PRO A 408 20.41 29.38 -33.81
CA PRO A 408 21.10 28.33 -33.06
C PRO A 408 20.65 26.89 -33.39
N ALA A 409 19.43 26.72 -33.93
CA ALA A 409 18.88 25.43 -34.35
C ALA A 409 19.23 25.02 -35.80
N ASP A 410 19.96 25.85 -36.55
CA ASP A 410 20.34 25.54 -37.92
C ASP A 410 21.28 24.33 -37.96
N ALA A 411 20.97 23.33 -38.78
CA ALA A 411 21.78 22.10 -38.89
C ALA A 411 23.09 22.29 -39.69
N GLU A 412 23.34 23.49 -40.23
CA GLU A 412 24.41 23.77 -41.20
C GLU A 412 25.63 24.48 -40.59
N PHE A 413 26.15 23.99 -39.46
CA PHE A 413 27.44 24.46 -38.90
C PHE A 413 28.66 23.64 -39.37
N GLY A 414 28.45 22.72 -40.31
CA GLY A 414 29.51 21.85 -40.85
C GLY A 414 29.99 20.83 -39.82
N LYS A 415 31.30 20.77 -39.56
CA LYS A 415 31.91 19.86 -38.56
C LYS A 415 31.87 20.39 -37.12
N ARG A 416 31.15 21.49 -36.85
CA ARG A 416 31.11 22.15 -35.54
C ARG A 416 29.85 21.73 -34.76
N GLU A 417 30.01 21.58 -33.46
CA GLU A 417 28.95 21.08 -32.56
C GLU A 417 27.90 22.15 -32.22
N SER A 418 28.23 23.44 -32.36
CA SER A 418 27.33 24.56 -32.01
C SER A 418 27.56 25.81 -32.86
N ILE A 419 26.56 26.71 -32.88
CA ILE A 419 26.68 28.06 -33.46
C ILE A 419 27.83 28.87 -32.84
N VAL A 420 28.10 28.67 -31.56
CA VAL A 420 29.18 29.36 -30.83
C VAL A 420 30.55 28.89 -31.34
N ASP A 421 30.74 27.59 -31.52
CA ASP A 421 32.01 27.04 -32.05
C ASP A 421 32.24 27.40 -33.51
N TRP A 422 31.15 27.48 -34.29
CA TRP A 422 31.19 28.02 -35.64
C TRP A 422 31.56 29.50 -35.66
N ALA A 423 30.97 30.32 -34.78
CA ALA A 423 31.29 31.74 -34.67
C ALA A 423 32.74 31.98 -34.22
N ARG A 424 33.27 31.20 -33.26
CA ARG A 424 34.68 31.25 -32.86
C ARG A 424 35.61 30.95 -34.04
N TYR A 425 35.27 29.93 -34.82
CA TYR A 425 36.04 29.59 -36.02
C TYR A 425 36.02 30.74 -37.04
N CYS A 426 34.84 31.27 -37.37
CA CYS A 426 34.70 32.38 -38.31
C CYS A 426 35.43 33.66 -37.86
N TYR A 427 35.38 33.95 -36.56
CA TYR A 427 36.12 35.06 -35.96
C TYR A 427 37.63 34.86 -36.09
N SER A 428 38.14 33.64 -35.85
CA SER A 428 39.57 33.34 -35.95
C SER A 428 40.14 33.48 -37.37
N GLU A 429 39.34 33.20 -38.40
CA GLU A 429 39.75 33.33 -39.79
C GLU A 429 39.85 34.81 -40.25
N CYS A 430 39.28 35.79 -39.52
CA CYS A 430 39.35 37.24 -39.79
C CYS A 430 38.68 37.76 -41.09
N HIS A 431 37.82 36.98 -41.74
CA HIS A 431 37.10 37.39 -42.96
C HIS A 431 35.64 37.78 -42.68
N LEU A 432 35.37 39.05 -42.37
CA LEU A 432 34.01 39.55 -42.03
C LEU A 432 32.91 39.14 -43.03
N GLU A 433 33.22 39.16 -44.32
CA GLU A 433 32.27 38.88 -45.40
C GLU A 433 31.73 37.44 -45.42
N THR A 434 32.40 36.51 -44.73
CA THR A 434 32.05 35.08 -44.73
C THR A 434 31.03 34.72 -43.67
N TRP A 435 30.80 35.58 -42.67
CA TRP A 435 29.93 35.27 -41.54
C TRP A 435 28.93 36.36 -41.20
N ILE A 436 29.10 37.59 -41.69
CA ILE A 436 28.12 38.66 -41.47
C ILE A 436 26.85 38.44 -42.31
N GLU A 437 25.69 38.74 -41.73
CA GLU A 437 24.38 38.67 -42.37
C GLU A 437 24.38 39.45 -43.71
N PRO A 438 23.95 38.83 -44.82
CA PRO A 438 23.94 39.45 -46.15
C PRO A 438 23.33 40.86 -46.20
N ILE A 439 22.25 41.11 -45.45
CA ILE A 439 21.58 42.41 -45.40
C ILE A 439 22.48 43.49 -44.77
N MET A 440 23.37 43.11 -43.85
CA MET A 440 24.27 44.04 -43.16
C MET A 440 25.59 44.28 -43.90
N LYS A 441 25.87 43.58 -45.01
CA LYS A 441 27.18 43.60 -45.69
C LYS A 441 27.63 45.01 -46.15
N SER A 442 26.73 45.82 -46.69
CA SER A 442 27.07 47.17 -47.18
C SER A 442 27.53 48.11 -46.06
N ASP A 443 26.87 48.03 -44.90
CA ASP A 443 27.15 48.88 -43.74
C ASP A 443 28.29 48.33 -42.88
N ALA A 444 28.44 46.99 -42.85
CA ALA A 444 29.49 46.28 -42.15
C ALA A 444 30.88 46.52 -42.78
N LEU A 445 30.98 46.71 -44.09
CA LEU A 445 32.23 47.05 -44.79
C LEU A 445 32.78 48.41 -44.36
N ASN A 446 31.90 49.39 -44.11
CA ASN A 446 32.28 50.73 -43.64
C ASN A 446 32.59 50.76 -42.13
N ASN A 447 32.13 49.78 -41.36
CA ASN A 447 32.31 49.66 -39.91
C ASN A 447 32.96 48.33 -39.50
N LYS A 448 33.89 47.82 -40.32
CA LYS A 448 34.49 46.48 -40.15
C LYS A 448 34.99 46.22 -38.73
N ASN A 449 35.69 47.19 -38.14
CA ASN A 449 36.24 47.07 -36.79
C ASN A 449 35.15 46.90 -35.72
N LYS A 450 34.05 47.64 -35.83
CA LYS A 450 32.93 47.57 -34.87
C LYS A 450 32.20 46.23 -34.94
N MET A 451 32.03 45.67 -36.15
CA MET A 451 31.38 44.37 -36.33
C MET A 451 32.22 43.23 -35.75
N VAL A 452 33.54 43.29 -35.95
CA VAL A 452 34.49 42.33 -35.36
C VAL A 452 34.49 42.48 -33.83
N GLU A 453 34.47 43.71 -33.30
CA GLU A 453 34.39 43.96 -31.87
C GLU A 453 33.09 43.41 -31.24
N MET A 454 31.95 43.62 -31.91
CA MET A 454 30.66 43.07 -31.47
C MET A 454 30.67 41.53 -31.45
N MET A 455 31.27 40.90 -32.46
CA MET A 455 31.46 39.44 -32.49
C MET A 455 32.35 38.97 -31.34
N ASN A 456 33.45 39.68 -31.04
CA ASN A 456 34.33 39.35 -29.92
C ASN A 456 33.58 39.42 -28.57
N VAL A 457 32.75 40.45 -28.38
CA VAL A 457 31.90 40.59 -27.18
C VAL A 457 30.91 39.43 -27.08
N ALA A 458 30.25 39.07 -28.18
CA ALA A 458 29.32 37.94 -28.22
C ALA A 458 30.01 36.60 -27.86
N LEU A 459 31.25 36.40 -28.31
CA LEU A 459 32.06 35.22 -27.98
C LEU A 459 32.51 35.18 -26.51
N GLN A 460 32.78 36.33 -25.89
CA GLN A 460 33.07 36.41 -24.45
C GLN A 460 31.83 36.08 -23.61
N TYR A 461 30.65 36.51 -24.04
CA TYR A 461 29.40 36.25 -23.32
C TYR A 461 28.99 34.78 -23.42
N THR A 462 29.36 34.12 -24.52
CA THR A 462 29.15 32.69 -24.76
C THR A 462 30.33 31.80 -24.31
N ALA A 463 31.17 32.29 -23.38
CA ALA A 463 32.23 31.47 -22.79
C ALA A 463 31.64 30.21 -22.12
N SER A 464 32.29 29.05 -22.34
CA SER A 464 31.80 27.76 -21.83
C SER A 464 31.76 27.74 -20.30
N GLU A 465 32.76 28.33 -19.64
CA GLU A 465 32.82 28.51 -18.19
C GLU A 465 32.00 29.73 -17.73
N PRO A 466 30.97 29.58 -16.87
CA PRO A 466 30.14 30.70 -16.40
C PRO A 466 30.94 31.80 -15.68
N ALA A 467 32.02 31.44 -14.98
CA ALA A 467 32.90 32.37 -14.28
C ALA A 467 33.72 33.28 -15.22
N ALA A 468 33.93 32.86 -16.47
CA ALA A 468 34.64 33.64 -17.47
C ALA A 468 33.76 34.70 -18.15
N ARG A 469 32.43 34.61 -17.98
CA ARG A 469 31.49 35.60 -18.52
C ARG A 469 31.51 36.87 -17.65
N PRO A 470 31.39 38.08 -18.24
CA PRO A 470 31.37 39.34 -17.49
C PRO A 470 30.14 39.44 -16.57
N CYS A 471 30.08 40.47 -15.72
CA CYS A 471 28.84 40.77 -15.00
C CYS A 471 27.89 41.64 -15.85
N ALA A 472 26.60 41.63 -15.56
CA ALA A 472 25.56 42.36 -16.28
C ALA A 472 25.83 43.88 -16.29
N SER A 473 26.48 44.40 -15.24
CA SER A 473 26.87 45.82 -15.21
C SER A 473 27.97 46.16 -16.23
N ASP A 474 28.87 45.23 -16.52
CA ASP A 474 29.89 45.39 -17.56
C ASP A 474 29.29 45.16 -18.96
N VAL A 475 28.32 44.25 -19.08
CA VAL A 475 27.55 44.06 -20.32
C VAL A 475 26.83 45.36 -20.71
N ALA A 476 26.12 45.98 -19.77
CA ALA A 476 25.42 47.25 -20.00
C ALA A 476 26.36 48.36 -20.47
N LYS A 477 27.50 48.57 -19.78
CA LYS A 477 28.52 49.56 -20.18
C LYS A 477 29.07 49.30 -21.58
N THR A 478 29.32 48.03 -21.91
CA THR A 478 29.85 47.63 -23.22
C THR A 478 28.84 47.94 -24.32
N LEU A 479 27.57 47.61 -24.13
CA LEU A 479 26.49 47.91 -25.08
C LEU A 479 26.26 49.42 -25.24
N ASP A 480 26.28 50.19 -24.14
CA ASP A 480 26.19 51.66 -24.19
C ASP A 480 27.32 52.29 -25.00
N SER A 481 28.53 51.71 -24.92
CA SER A 481 29.68 52.19 -25.70
C SER A 481 29.46 52.07 -27.21
N PHE A 482 28.77 51.02 -27.68
CA PHE A 482 28.39 50.86 -29.08
C PHE A 482 27.29 51.84 -29.49
N TYR A 483 26.37 52.17 -28.59
CA TYR A 483 25.27 53.11 -28.83
C TYR A 483 25.78 54.57 -28.94
N ILE A 484 26.67 55.00 -28.04
CA ILE A 484 27.24 56.36 -28.01
C ILE A 484 28.09 56.63 -29.27
N HIS A 485 28.82 55.64 -29.77
CA HIS A 485 29.61 55.76 -31.01
C HIS A 485 28.78 55.76 -32.30
N SER A 486 27.47 55.49 -32.21
CA SER A 486 26.54 55.51 -33.35
C SER A 486 25.87 56.88 -33.50
N VAL A 487 25.53 57.54 -32.37
CA VAL A 487 25.00 58.91 -32.37
C VAL A 487 26.07 59.92 -32.80
N HIS A 488 27.32 59.73 -32.38
CA HIS A 488 28.39 60.67 -32.74
C HIS A 488 28.83 60.59 -34.22
N ALA A 489 28.62 59.44 -34.88
CA ALA A 489 28.90 59.26 -36.31
C ALA A 489 27.76 59.75 -37.22
N MET A 490 26.52 59.78 -36.74
CA MET A 490 25.39 60.39 -37.47
C MET A 490 25.40 61.93 -37.37
N VAL A 491 25.90 62.50 -36.28
CA VAL A 491 25.96 63.96 -36.10
C VAL A 491 27.14 64.60 -36.85
N SER A 492 28.20 63.86 -37.21
CA SER A 492 29.35 64.39 -37.95
C SER A 492 29.23 64.35 -39.48
N HIS A 493 28.15 63.78 -40.04
CA HIS A 493 27.86 63.83 -41.47
C HIS A 493 26.81 64.88 -41.87
N HIS A 494 26.33 65.69 -40.93
CA HIS A 494 25.39 66.80 -41.16
C HIS A 494 25.89 68.13 -40.55
N THR A 495 27.14 68.49 -40.86
CA THR A 495 27.62 69.89 -40.81
C THR A 495 28.47 70.19 -42.03
#